data_AF-G3AJN0-F1
#
_entry.id   AF-G3AJN0-F1
#
_cell.length_a   1.000
_cell.length_b   1.000
_cell.length_c   1.000
_cell.angle_alpha   90.00
_cell.angle_beta   90.00
_cell.angle_gamma   90.00
#
_symmetry.space_group_name_H-M   'P 1'
#
loop_
_entity.id
_entity.type
_entity.pdbx_description
1 polymer ?
#
loop_
_entity_poly.entity_id
_entity_poly.type
_entity_poly.pdbx_seq_one_letter_code
_entity_poly.pdbx_strand_id
1 'polypeptide(L)'
;MLSPKDKQDKLIRATDLDALSCRNSINIKSYLTPNDIYIPKLIESYRQNLQYCYGYTNLSSSRALHLFNDRKLPLINRGTYLRTKAIDNIVQGFIEELDKCQIVSLGSGSDTRAFSILNKYSNVIYHEIDFPESVKIKKLAIYNDDELRKTVGLGSDTIPMIKSRDEFVQLDCDLQTSRYHLHGIDIRTWKDNKTPFAHFDSNLPTLVISECSLCYLAPDEYENTINYLTGISKNLISFIIYEPMSLNDSFGLTMTKNLLDRGL
;
A
#
# COMPACT_ATOMS: atom_id res chain seq x y z
N MET A 1 -11.94 24.91 -0.74
CA MET A 1 -10.67 24.69 -0.01
C MET A 1 -10.76 23.35 0.70
N LEU A 2 -9.66 22.60 0.81
CA LEU A 2 -9.63 21.33 1.55
C LEU A 2 -9.93 21.55 3.04
N SER A 3 -10.71 20.66 3.65
CA SER A 3 -10.88 20.63 5.10
C SER A 3 -9.55 20.29 5.80
N PRO A 4 -9.38 20.58 7.10
CA PRO A 4 -8.18 20.16 7.84
C PRO A 4 -7.92 18.65 7.75
N LYS A 5 -8.98 17.83 7.87
CA LYS A 5 -8.90 16.38 7.70
C LYS A 5 -8.43 16.00 6.29
N ASP A 6 -9.02 16.61 5.26
CA ASP A 6 -8.66 16.32 3.88
C ASP A 6 -7.18 16.64 3.58
N LYS A 7 -6.65 17.70 4.20
CA LYS A 7 -5.23 18.07 4.09
C LYS A 7 -4.35 17.00 4.75
N GLN A 8 -4.70 16.58 5.95
CA GLN A 8 -3.98 15.53 6.67
C GLN A 8 -4.01 14.20 5.89
N ASP A 9 -5.18 13.79 5.42
CA ASP A 9 -5.35 12.55 4.65
C ASP A 9 -4.54 12.60 3.34
N LYS A 10 -4.49 13.75 2.67
CA LYS A 10 -3.63 13.95 1.50
C LYS A 10 -2.15 13.79 1.86
N LEU A 11 -1.72 14.35 2.99
CA LEU A 11 -0.33 14.24 3.44
C LEU A 11 0.04 12.80 3.77
N ILE A 12 -0.86 12.07 4.43
CA ILE A 12 -0.70 10.63 4.71
C ILE A 12 -0.61 9.85 3.39
N ARG A 13 -1.54 10.05 2.45
CA ARG A 13 -1.46 9.39 1.12
C ARG A 13 -0.16 9.71 0.39
N ALA A 14 0.38 10.92 0.55
CA ALA A 14 1.62 11.32 -0.11
C ALA A 14 2.86 10.60 0.41
N THR A 15 2.84 9.99 1.60
CA THR A 15 3.99 9.24 2.13
C THR A 15 4.25 7.94 1.36
N ASP A 16 3.24 7.39 0.67
CA ASP A 16 3.43 6.28 -0.26
C ASP A 16 4.38 6.64 -1.41
N LEU A 17 4.35 7.89 -1.88
CA LEU A 17 5.31 8.33 -2.91
C LEU A 17 6.75 8.31 -2.39
N ASP A 18 6.97 8.71 -1.13
CA ASP A 18 8.28 8.61 -0.49
C ASP A 18 8.73 7.14 -0.43
N ALA A 19 7.85 6.23 -0.03
CA ALA A 19 8.11 4.78 0.02
C ALA A 19 8.41 4.19 -1.36
N LEU A 20 7.56 4.46 -2.37
CA LEU A 20 7.74 4.02 -3.74
C LEU A 20 9.05 4.55 -4.34
N SER A 21 9.46 5.78 -4.01
CA SER A 21 10.72 6.34 -4.49
C SER A 21 11.95 5.67 -3.90
N CYS A 22 11.87 5.28 -2.63
CA CYS A 22 12.90 4.47 -2.00
C CYS A 22 12.98 3.09 -2.66
N ARG A 23 11.83 2.43 -2.89
CA ARG A 23 11.73 1.15 -3.61
C ARG A 23 12.29 1.26 -5.03
N ASN A 24 11.95 2.32 -5.76
CA ASN A 24 12.50 2.58 -7.09
C ASN A 24 14.02 2.77 -7.06
N SER A 25 14.55 3.55 -6.10
CA SER A 25 15.99 3.78 -5.97
C SER A 25 16.78 2.48 -5.75
N ILE A 26 16.27 1.56 -4.92
CA ILE A 26 16.93 0.26 -4.73
C ILE A 26 16.80 -0.65 -5.95
N ASN A 27 15.68 -0.54 -6.69
CA ASN A 27 15.44 -1.31 -7.91
C ASN A 27 16.40 -0.92 -9.05
N ILE A 28 16.53 0.38 -9.34
CA ILE A 28 17.43 0.88 -10.41
C ILE A 28 18.92 0.70 -10.07
N LYS A 29 19.27 0.57 -8.78
CA LYS A 29 20.64 0.35 -8.32
C LYS A 29 20.96 -1.13 -8.09
N SER A 30 20.11 -2.05 -8.55
CA SER A 30 20.33 -3.50 -8.49
C SER A 30 20.54 -4.05 -7.07
N TYR A 31 19.92 -3.43 -6.06
CA TYR A 31 19.81 -4.06 -4.73
C TYR A 31 18.80 -5.22 -4.78
N LEU A 32 17.79 -5.15 -5.67
CA LEU A 32 16.85 -6.23 -5.94
C LEU A 32 17.36 -7.03 -7.14
N THR A 33 17.51 -8.34 -6.98
CA THR A 33 17.95 -9.25 -8.04
C THR A 33 17.01 -10.46 -8.09
N PRO A 34 16.24 -10.67 -9.18
CA PRO A 34 16.08 -9.75 -10.31
C PRO A 34 15.41 -8.43 -9.89
N ASN A 35 15.49 -7.43 -10.77
CA ASN A 35 14.75 -6.18 -10.58
C ASN A 35 13.25 -6.45 -10.54
N ASP A 36 12.54 -5.65 -9.74
CA ASP A 36 11.08 -5.63 -9.68
C ASP A 36 10.51 -4.88 -10.89
N ILE A 37 9.87 -5.62 -11.78
CA ILE A 37 9.32 -5.13 -13.04
C ILE A 37 8.01 -4.36 -12.86
N TYR A 38 7.38 -4.45 -11.69
CA TYR A 38 6.09 -3.80 -11.43
C TYR A 38 6.28 -2.35 -10.97
N ILE A 39 7.35 -2.04 -10.24
CA ILE A 39 7.62 -0.69 -9.74
C ILE A 39 7.49 0.41 -10.82
N PRO A 40 8.11 0.27 -12.01
CA PRO A 40 7.99 1.29 -13.06
C PRO A 40 6.53 1.52 -13.52
N LYS A 41 5.70 0.46 -13.52
CA LYS A 41 4.29 0.51 -13.93
C LYS A 41 3.45 1.31 -12.95
N LEU A 42 3.72 1.15 -11.65
CA LEU A 42 3.07 1.92 -10.59
C LEU A 42 3.47 3.40 -10.68
N ILE A 43 4.75 3.69 -10.88
CA ILE A 43 5.24 5.07 -11.08
C ILE A 43 4.54 5.73 -12.27
N GLU A 44 4.39 5.01 -13.38
CA GLU A 44 3.71 5.54 -14.56
C GLU A 44 2.24 5.84 -14.30
N SER A 45 1.53 4.97 -13.58
CA SER A 45 0.16 5.27 -13.15
C SER A 45 0.08 6.52 -12.28
N TYR A 46 1.02 6.72 -11.36
CA TYR A 46 1.09 7.95 -10.57
C TYR A 46 1.32 9.19 -11.43
N ARG A 47 2.20 9.11 -12.45
CA ARG A 47 2.43 10.22 -13.39
C ARG A 47 1.18 10.57 -14.18
N GLN A 48 0.38 9.58 -14.54
CA GLN A 48 -0.82 9.76 -15.34
C GLN A 48 -2.02 10.22 -14.52
N ASN A 49 -2.11 9.86 -13.23
CA ASN A 49 -3.37 9.97 -12.49
C ASN A 49 -3.31 10.85 -11.23
N LEU A 50 -2.13 11.15 -10.66
CA LEU A 50 -2.03 11.85 -9.37
C LEU A 50 -2.68 13.23 -9.38
N GLN A 51 -2.69 13.95 -10.51
CA GLN A 51 -3.33 15.25 -10.63
C GLN A 51 -4.86 15.22 -10.47
N TYR A 52 -5.48 14.05 -10.70
CA TYR A 52 -6.91 13.86 -10.57
C TYR A 52 -7.34 13.57 -9.13
N CYS A 53 -6.42 13.08 -8.27
CA CYS A 53 -6.68 12.88 -6.85
C CYS A 53 -7.09 14.17 -6.14
N TYR A 54 -7.98 14.05 -5.17
CA TYR A 54 -8.47 15.16 -4.39
C TYR A 54 -7.33 15.81 -3.61
N GLY A 55 -7.31 17.14 -3.68
CA GLY A 55 -6.28 17.95 -3.07
C GLY A 55 -4.99 18.12 -3.88
N TYR A 56 -4.84 17.45 -5.03
CA TYR A 56 -3.76 17.74 -5.98
C TYR A 56 -4.20 18.76 -7.04
N THR A 57 -3.30 19.65 -7.41
CA THR A 57 -3.29 20.40 -8.67
C THR A 57 -2.19 19.85 -9.57
N ASN A 58 -2.24 20.12 -10.88
CA ASN A 58 -1.18 19.75 -11.82
C ASN A 58 0.22 20.18 -11.33
N LEU A 59 0.33 21.38 -10.75
CA LEU A 59 1.59 21.86 -10.21
C LEU A 59 2.04 21.05 -8.98
N SER A 60 1.12 20.79 -8.04
CA SER A 60 1.47 20.04 -6.83
C SER A 60 1.74 18.57 -7.07
N SER A 61 1.05 17.94 -8.04
CA SER A 61 1.33 16.57 -8.44
C SER A 61 2.69 16.48 -9.13
N SER A 62 2.99 17.40 -10.05
CA SER A 62 4.31 17.47 -10.70
C SER A 62 5.45 17.65 -9.70
N ARG A 63 5.26 18.52 -8.69
CA ARG A 63 6.23 18.70 -7.59
C ARG A 63 6.38 17.45 -6.76
N ALA A 64 5.28 16.79 -6.41
CA ALA A 64 5.33 15.53 -5.67
C ALA A 64 6.12 14.48 -6.47
N LEU A 65 5.79 14.25 -7.74
CA LEU A 65 6.46 13.26 -8.60
C LEU A 65 7.95 13.52 -8.84
N HIS A 66 8.46 14.73 -8.55
CA HIS A 66 9.89 15.02 -8.67
C HIS A 66 10.74 14.14 -7.74
N LEU A 67 10.17 13.65 -6.63
CA LEU A 67 10.86 12.78 -5.66
C LEU A 67 11.42 11.48 -6.26
N PHE A 68 10.93 11.04 -7.43
CA PHE A 68 11.46 9.88 -8.14
C PHE A 68 12.82 10.14 -8.80
N ASN A 69 13.20 11.40 -8.97
CA ASN A 69 14.49 11.83 -9.50
C ASN A 69 15.53 12.08 -8.40
N ASP A 70 15.08 12.15 -7.13
CA ASP A 70 15.96 12.46 -6.01
C ASP A 70 16.92 11.33 -5.71
N ARG A 71 18.21 11.66 -5.61
CA ARG A 71 19.24 10.70 -5.22
C ARG A 71 19.07 10.31 -3.75
N LYS A 72 18.65 9.07 -3.49
CA LYS A 72 18.62 8.52 -2.13
C LYS A 72 20.02 8.12 -1.65
N LEU A 73 20.36 8.51 -0.42
CA LEU A 73 21.64 8.18 0.23
C LEU A 73 21.83 6.66 0.35
N PRO A 74 23.08 6.15 0.35
CA PRO A 74 23.34 4.70 0.47
C PRO A 74 22.70 4.04 1.69
N LEU A 75 22.65 4.75 2.82
CA LEU A 75 22.03 4.24 4.05
C LEU A 75 20.51 4.04 3.87
N ILE A 76 19.83 4.97 3.19
CA ILE A 76 18.41 4.84 2.86
C ILE A 76 18.19 3.61 1.97
N ASN A 77 19.01 3.44 0.91
CA ASN A 77 18.90 2.27 0.03
C ASN A 77 19.09 0.94 0.79
N ARG A 78 20.07 0.88 1.69
CA ARG A 78 20.28 -0.31 2.54
C ARG A 78 19.10 -0.57 3.47
N GLY A 79 18.57 0.48 4.10
CA GLY A 79 17.39 0.39 4.95
C GLY A 79 16.17 -0.13 4.18
N THR A 80 15.89 0.42 3.00
CA THR A 80 14.78 -0.03 2.13
C THR A 80 14.97 -1.47 1.66
N TYR A 81 16.20 -1.88 1.31
CA TYR A 81 16.49 -3.27 0.96
C TYR A 81 16.20 -4.21 2.13
N LEU A 82 16.70 -3.90 3.32
CA LEU A 82 16.49 -4.73 4.51
C LEU A 82 15.01 -4.79 4.90
N ARG A 83 14.32 -3.65 4.90
CA ARG A 83 12.86 -3.56 5.10
C ARG A 83 12.13 -4.51 4.15
N THR A 84 12.41 -4.42 2.85
CA THR A 84 11.78 -5.24 1.81
C THR A 84 12.07 -6.73 2.04
N LYS A 85 13.35 -7.11 2.17
CA LYS A 85 13.74 -8.52 2.29
C LYS A 85 13.32 -9.17 3.59
N ALA A 86 13.30 -8.43 4.71
CA ALA A 86 12.83 -8.97 5.98
C ALA A 86 11.34 -9.36 5.88
N ILE A 87 10.50 -8.49 5.33
CA ILE A 87 9.07 -8.74 5.18
C ILE A 87 8.83 -9.84 4.14
N ASP A 88 9.50 -9.78 2.99
CA ASP A 88 9.44 -10.84 1.95
C ASP A 88 9.70 -12.22 2.54
N ASN A 89 10.77 -12.36 3.34
CA ASN A 89 11.17 -13.64 3.92
C ASN A 89 10.13 -14.18 4.90
N ILE A 90 9.55 -13.32 5.75
CA ILE A 90 8.51 -13.75 6.71
C ILE A 90 7.25 -14.17 5.97
N VAL A 91 6.82 -13.40 4.98
CA VAL A 91 5.63 -13.70 4.18
C VAL A 91 5.81 -15.00 3.39
N GLN A 92 6.97 -15.19 2.78
CA GLN A 92 7.30 -16.42 2.08
C GLN A 92 7.28 -17.63 3.02
N GLY A 93 7.94 -17.54 4.18
CA GLY A 93 7.94 -18.62 5.17
C GLY A 93 6.54 -18.96 5.67
N PHE A 94 5.69 -17.94 5.90
CA PHE A 94 4.29 -18.13 6.28
C PHE A 94 3.49 -18.91 5.22
N ILE A 95 3.64 -18.55 3.94
CA ILE A 95 2.95 -19.24 2.84
C ILE A 95 3.45 -20.68 2.69
N GLU A 96 4.77 -20.89 2.77
CA GLU A 96 5.38 -22.22 2.62
C GLU A 96 4.98 -23.18 3.73
N GLU A 97 4.74 -22.69 4.95
CA GLU A 97 4.28 -23.51 6.07
C GLU A 97 2.80 -23.89 5.98
N LEU A 98 1.94 -22.99 5.49
CA LEU A 98 0.47 -23.14 5.57
C LEU A 98 -0.20 -23.55 4.24
N ASP A 99 0.51 -23.46 3.11
CA ASP A 99 0.07 -23.70 1.72
C ASP A 99 -1.14 -22.85 1.27
N LYS A 100 -2.29 -23.02 1.92
CA LYS A 100 -3.52 -22.25 1.68
C LYS A 100 -3.75 -21.22 2.79
N CYS A 101 -3.56 -19.94 2.46
CA CYS A 101 -3.65 -18.85 3.43
C CYS A 101 -4.13 -17.53 2.83
N GLN A 102 -4.39 -16.55 3.70
CA GLN A 102 -4.69 -15.17 3.34
C GLN A 102 -3.61 -14.22 3.82
N ILE A 103 -3.27 -13.24 2.97
CA ILE A 103 -2.42 -12.11 3.35
C ILE A 103 -3.26 -10.84 3.31
N VAL A 104 -3.20 -10.03 4.36
CA VAL A 104 -3.88 -8.73 4.44
C VAL A 104 -2.83 -7.64 4.62
N SER A 105 -2.68 -6.77 3.63
CA SER A 105 -1.73 -5.65 3.67
C SER A 105 -2.47 -4.34 3.95
N LEU A 106 -2.24 -3.77 5.13
CA LEU A 106 -2.82 -2.49 5.57
C LEU A 106 -1.96 -1.33 5.09
N GLY A 107 -2.60 -0.29 4.53
CA GLY A 107 -1.89 0.83 3.91
C GLY A 107 -0.93 0.36 2.82
N SER A 108 -1.43 -0.55 1.96
CA SER A 108 -0.60 -1.25 0.97
C SER A 108 0.08 -0.32 -0.05
N GLY A 109 -0.45 0.90 -0.25
CA GLY A 109 0.07 1.89 -1.17
C GLY A 109 0.50 1.28 -2.51
N SER A 110 1.74 1.56 -2.88
CA SER A 110 2.38 1.09 -4.10
C SER A 110 3.14 -0.24 -3.95
N ASP A 111 2.92 -1.02 -2.87
CA ASP A 111 3.61 -2.30 -2.69
C ASP A 111 3.35 -3.24 -3.89
N THR A 112 4.40 -3.89 -4.37
CA THR A 112 4.38 -4.78 -5.53
C THR A 112 4.49 -6.25 -5.13
N ARG A 113 4.68 -6.54 -3.84
CA ARG A 113 4.90 -7.89 -3.32
C ARG A 113 3.74 -8.84 -3.62
N ALA A 114 2.49 -8.33 -3.63
CA ALA A 114 1.31 -9.10 -4.02
C ALA A 114 1.48 -9.76 -5.39
N PHE A 115 2.01 -9.03 -6.39
CA PHE A 115 2.18 -9.53 -7.76
C PHE A 115 3.20 -10.68 -7.83
N SER A 116 4.33 -10.54 -7.13
CA SER A 116 5.34 -11.59 -7.03
C SER A 116 4.80 -12.85 -6.34
N ILE A 117 4.02 -12.67 -5.26
CA ILE A 117 3.40 -13.77 -4.53
C ILE A 117 2.37 -14.51 -5.38
N LEU A 118 1.46 -13.79 -6.05
CA LEU A 118 0.39 -14.39 -6.84
C LEU A 118 0.88 -15.18 -8.05
N ASN A 119 2.02 -14.78 -8.62
CA ASN A 119 2.70 -15.53 -9.68
C ASN A 119 3.39 -16.80 -9.16
N LYS A 120 3.89 -16.79 -7.94
CA LYS A 120 4.63 -17.93 -7.35
C LYS A 120 3.71 -18.94 -6.67
N TYR A 121 2.63 -18.49 -6.04
CA TYR A 121 1.76 -19.31 -5.20
C TYR A 121 0.31 -19.24 -5.68
N SER A 122 -0.28 -20.40 -5.99
CA SER A 122 -1.65 -20.52 -6.49
C SER A 122 -2.72 -20.54 -5.39
N ASN A 123 -2.35 -20.92 -4.16
CA ASN A 123 -3.28 -21.16 -3.05
C ASN A 123 -3.37 -19.97 -2.07
N VAL A 124 -2.79 -18.83 -2.44
CA VAL A 124 -2.82 -17.60 -1.64
C VAL A 124 -3.92 -16.67 -2.13
N ILE A 125 -4.71 -16.16 -1.19
CA ILE A 125 -5.62 -15.03 -1.40
C ILE A 125 -4.96 -13.79 -0.79
N TYR A 126 -4.93 -12.69 -1.54
CA TYR A 126 -4.22 -11.49 -1.15
C TYR A 126 -5.16 -10.29 -1.10
N HIS A 127 -5.24 -9.64 0.06
CA HIS A 127 -6.02 -8.43 0.30
C HIS A 127 -5.09 -7.24 0.49
N GLU A 128 -5.28 -6.20 -0.30
CA GLU A 128 -4.60 -4.92 -0.17
C GLU A 128 -5.61 -3.85 0.19
N ILE A 129 -5.31 -3.09 1.23
CA ILE A 129 -6.23 -2.10 1.79
C ILE A 129 -5.52 -0.76 1.84
N ASP A 130 -6.13 0.27 1.26
CA ASP A 130 -5.62 1.63 1.32
C ASP A 130 -6.77 2.63 1.15
N PHE A 131 -6.48 3.93 1.22
CA PHE A 131 -7.44 4.96 0.87
C PHE A 131 -8.00 4.75 -0.55
N PRO A 132 -9.29 5.07 -0.78
CA PRO A 132 -9.93 4.93 -2.08
C PRO A 132 -9.13 5.57 -3.23
N GLU A 133 -8.47 6.70 -3.01
CA GLU A 133 -7.68 7.37 -4.05
C GLU A 133 -6.40 6.61 -4.42
N SER A 134 -5.66 6.11 -3.42
CA SER A 134 -4.43 5.33 -3.65
C SER A 134 -4.77 4.04 -4.40
N VAL A 135 -5.83 3.38 -3.95
CA VAL A 135 -6.38 2.17 -4.56
C VAL A 135 -6.77 2.40 -6.02
N LYS A 136 -7.45 3.51 -6.35
CA LYS A 136 -7.77 3.85 -7.76
C LYS A 136 -6.53 4.00 -8.63
N ILE A 137 -5.47 4.64 -8.15
CA ILE A 137 -4.21 4.74 -8.92
C ILE A 137 -3.62 3.36 -9.19
N LYS A 138 -3.58 2.48 -8.18
CA LYS A 138 -3.07 1.11 -8.34
C LYS A 138 -3.96 0.26 -9.25
N LYS A 139 -5.29 0.38 -9.13
CA LYS A 139 -6.28 -0.23 -10.04
C LYS A 139 -6.01 0.19 -11.49
N LEU A 140 -5.81 1.47 -11.76
CA LEU A 140 -5.47 1.96 -13.10
C LEU A 140 -4.13 1.41 -13.60
N ALA A 141 -3.12 1.27 -12.74
CA ALA A 141 -1.86 0.63 -13.10
C ALA A 141 -2.08 -0.83 -13.54
N ILE A 142 -2.91 -1.58 -12.80
CA ILE A 142 -3.24 -2.96 -13.10
C ILE A 142 -4.00 -3.05 -14.43
N TYR A 143 -5.04 -2.24 -14.65
CA TYR A 143 -5.83 -2.31 -15.90
C TYR A 143 -5.05 -1.89 -17.15
N ASN A 144 -4.05 -1.02 -17.02
CA ASN A 144 -3.28 -0.51 -18.15
C ASN A 144 -2.06 -1.38 -18.53
N ASP A 145 -1.82 -2.50 -17.83
CA ASP A 145 -0.67 -3.37 -18.08
C ASP A 145 -1.05 -4.86 -18.11
N ASP A 146 -0.82 -5.52 -19.24
CA ASP A 146 -1.26 -6.90 -19.48
C ASP A 146 -0.63 -7.93 -18.51
N GLU A 147 0.60 -7.70 -18.05
CA GLU A 147 1.25 -8.61 -17.10
C GLU A 147 0.65 -8.48 -15.70
N LEU A 148 0.34 -7.26 -15.25
CA LEU A 148 -0.38 -7.03 -14.00
C LEU A 148 -1.79 -7.63 -14.05
N ARG A 149 -2.55 -7.42 -15.13
CA ARG A 149 -3.87 -8.03 -15.34
C ARG A 149 -3.81 -9.54 -15.20
N LYS A 150 -2.89 -10.16 -15.94
CA LYS A 150 -2.67 -11.61 -15.90
C LYS A 150 -2.30 -12.09 -14.51
N THR A 151 -1.38 -11.39 -13.83
CA THR A 151 -0.89 -11.74 -12.50
C THR A 151 -2.00 -11.76 -11.46
N VAL A 152 -2.90 -10.77 -11.49
CA VAL A 152 -4.03 -10.70 -10.54
C VAL A 152 -5.22 -11.55 -10.98
N GLY A 153 -5.19 -12.16 -12.17
CA GLY A 153 -6.30 -12.94 -12.72
C GLY A 153 -7.47 -12.07 -13.19
N LEU A 154 -7.21 -10.84 -13.59
CA LEU A 154 -8.20 -9.95 -14.19
C LEU A 154 -8.41 -10.33 -15.67
N GLY A 155 -9.68 -10.40 -16.08
CA GLY A 155 -10.07 -10.79 -17.43
C GLY A 155 -9.76 -9.74 -18.50
N SER A 156 -10.39 -9.88 -19.67
CA SER A 156 -10.26 -8.95 -20.80
C SER A 156 -10.93 -7.59 -20.57
N ASP A 157 -11.50 -7.35 -19.39
CA ASP A 157 -12.16 -6.11 -19.04
C ASP A 157 -11.22 -4.91 -19.16
N THR A 158 -11.77 -3.79 -19.62
CA THR A 158 -11.05 -2.54 -19.82
C THR A 158 -11.72 -1.43 -19.02
N ILE A 159 -10.91 -0.52 -18.46
CA ILE A 159 -11.41 0.71 -17.83
C ILE A 159 -11.12 1.89 -18.77
N PRO A 160 -12.06 2.87 -18.89
CA PRO A 160 -11.82 4.06 -19.68
C PRO A 160 -10.64 4.85 -19.14
N MET A 161 -9.84 5.43 -20.06
CA MET A 161 -8.77 6.35 -19.68
C MET A 161 -9.34 7.57 -18.98
N ILE A 162 -8.87 7.83 -17.76
CA ILE A 162 -9.27 8.97 -16.94
C ILE A 162 -8.70 10.26 -17.53
N LYS A 163 -9.56 11.22 -17.83
CA LYS A 163 -9.21 12.52 -18.43
C LYS A 163 -9.54 13.70 -17.55
N SER A 164 -10.36 13.50 -16.52
CA SER A 164 -10.81 14.55 -15.60
C SER A 164 -10.86 14.07 -14.15
N ARG A 165 -10.91 15.04 -13.23
CA ARG A 165 -11.11 14.75 -11.81
C ARG A 165 -12.47 14.10 -11.55
N ASP A 166 -13.51 14.52 -12.26
CA ASP A 166 -14.86 14.00 -12.06
C ASP A 166 -14.93 12.52 -12.45
N GLU A 167 -14.29 12.13 -13.56
CA GLU A 167 -14.13 10.73 -13.96
C GLU A 167 -13.38 9.91 -12.91
N PHE A 168 -12.28 10.44 -12.35
CA PHE A 168 -11.52 9.77 -11.29
C PHE A 168 -12.34 9.59 -10.00
N VAL A 169 -13.14 10.60 -9.63
CA VAL A 169 -14.00 10.53 -8.45
C VAL A 169 -15.10 9.48 -8.63
N GLN A 170 -15.70 9.39 -9.82
CA GLN A 170 -16.75 8.43 -10.15
C GLN A 170 -16.25 7.00 -10.34
N LEU A 171 -14.96 6.82 -10.62
CA LEU A 171 -14.36 5.49 -10.74
C LEU A 171 -14.55 4.70 -9.45
N ASP A 172 -15.12 3.51 -9.55
CA ASP A 172 -15.16 2.56 -8.44
C ASP A 172 -13.72 2.25 -7.97
N CYS A 173 -13.45 2.30 -6.67
CA CYS A 173 -12.10 2.08 -6.16
C CYS A 173 -11.71 0.60 -6.19
N ASP A 174 -12.62 -0.30 -5.86
CA ASP A 174 -12.27 -1.67 -5.54
C ASP A 174 -11.90 -2.49 -6.78
N LEU A 175 -11.03 -3.47 -6.62
CA LEU A 175 -10.74 -4.47 -7.65
C LEU A 175 -10.78 -5.84 -7.00
N GLN A 176 -11.66 -6.70 -7.52
CA GLN A 176 -11.90 -8.03 -6.97
C GLN A 176 -11.67 -9.07 -8.05
N THR A 177 -10.77 -10.03 -7.79
CA THR A 177 -10.58 -11.23 -8.62
C THR A 177 -10.76 -12.49 -7.77
N SER A 178 -10.37 -13.66 -8.29
CA SER A 178 -10.46 -14.91 -7.53
C SER A 178 -9.48 -15.00 -6.37
N ARG A 179 -8.34 -14.30 -6.42
CA ARG A 179 -7.24 -14.41 -5.44
C ARG A 179 -6.59 -13.08 -5.07
N TYR A 180 -6.99 -11.97 -5.69
CA TYR A 180 -6.48 -10.64 -5.40
C TYR A 180 -7.64 -9.68 -5.20
N HIS A 181 -7.58 -8.96 -4.08
CA HIS A 181 -8.63 -8.07 -3.64
C HIS A 181 -8.00 -6.75 -3.20
N LEU A 182 -8.28 -5.68 -3.92
CA LEU A 182 -7.82 -4.33 -3.61
C LEU A 182 -9.03 -3.51 -3.13
N HIS A 183 -8.94 -3.02 -1.89
CA HIS A 183 -10.06 -2.38 -1.17
C HIS A 183 -9.74 -0.91 -0.88
N GLY A 184 -10.60 -0.03 -1.37
CA GLY A 184 -10.61 1.39 -1.02
C GLY A 184 -11.30 1.63 0.31
N ILE A 185 -10.61 1.35 1.42
CA ILE A 185 -11.15 1.48 2.77
C ILE A 185 -10.25 2.39 3.60
N ASP A 186 -10.87 3.41 4.19
CA ASP A 186 -10.26 4.15 5.29
C ASP A 186 -10.34 3.30 6.57
N ILE A 187 -9.24 2.67 6.97
CA ILE A 187 -9.19 1.74 8.11
C ILE A 187 -9.60 2.38 9.45
N ARG A 188 -9.57 3.73 9.55
CA ARG A 188 -10.09 4.47 10.73
C ARG A 188 -11.60 4.33 10.90
N THR A 189 -12.30 3.90 9.85
CA THR A 189 -13.75 3.70 9.87
C THR A 189 -14.16 2.33 10.40
N TRP A 190 -13.20 1.41 10.60
CA TRP A 190 -13.47 0.10 11.19
C TRP A 190 -13.90 0.23 12.65
N LYS A 191 -15.11 -0.23 12.94
CA LYS A 191 -15.74 -0.18 14.27
C LYS A 191 -16.51 -1.45 14.61
N ASP A 192 -17.21 -2.04 13.64
CA ASP A 192 -17.89 -3.32 13.82
C ASP A 192 -16.94 -4.49 13.54
N ASN A 193 -16.51 -5.19 14.58
CA ASN A 193 -15.59 -6.32 14.45
C ASN A 193 -16.27 -7.67 14.15
N LYS A 194 -17.56 -7.66 13.78
CA LYS A 194 -18.32 -8.87 13.44
C LYS A 194 -18.50 -9.07 11.94
N THR A 195 -18.40 -8.00 11.17
CA THR A 195 -18.62 -8.03 9.72
C THR A 195 -17.29 -7.94 9.00
N PRO A 196 -16.82 -9.06 8.40
CA PRO A 196 -15.63 -9.02 7.56
C PRO A 196 -15.83 -8.11 6.34
N PHE A 197 -14.75 -7.49 5.88
CA PHE A 197 -14.74 -6.81 4.58
C PHE A 197 -14.87 -7.83 3.45
N ALA A 198 -15.20 -7.35 2.25
CA ALA A 198 -15.55 -8.19 1.12
C ALA A 198 -14.45 -9.24 0.82
N HIS A 199 -14.90 -10.47 0.53
CA HIS A 199 -14.07 -11.62 0.19
C HIS A 199 -13.11 -12.14 1.27
N PHE A 200 -13.09 -11.57 2.48
CA PHE A 200 -12.31 -12.11 3.59
C PHE A 200 -12.91 -13.41 4.13
N ASP A 201 -12.14 -14.50 4.16
CA ASP A 201 -12.55 -15.76 4.79
C ASP A 201 -12.06 -15.83 6.24
N SER A 202 -12.98 -15.73 7.19
CA SER A 202 -12.65 -15.79 8.62
C SER A 202 -11.93 -17.07 9.09
N ASN A 203 -11.97 -18.17 8.32
CA ASN A 203 -11.42 -19.46 8.74
C ASN A 203 -10.04 -19.77 8.16
N LEU A 204 -9.58 -19.03 7.15
CA LEU A 204 -8.27 -19.27 6.54
C LEU A 204 -7.15 -18.71 7.44
N PRO A 205 -6.01 -19.42 7.54
CA PRO A 205 -4.82 -18.89 8.19
C PRO A 205 -4.46 -17.53 7.61
N THR A 206 -4.41 -16.51 8.46
CA THR A 206 -4.26 -15.12 8.01
C THR A 206 -3.00 -14.48 8.58
N LEU A 207 -2.23 -13.85 7.70
CA LEU A 207 -1.11 -12.96 8.04
C LEU A 207 -1.49 -11.52 7.72
N VAL A 208 -1.39 -10.63 8.70
CA VAL A 208 -1.59 -9.19 8.52
C VAL A 208 -0.24 -8.49 8.42
N ILE A 209 -0.15 -7.49 7.55
CA ILE A 209 1.06 -6.69 7.33
C ILE A 209 0.70 -5.22 7.50
N SER A 210 1.44 -4.55 8.38
CA SER A 210 1.51 -3.09 8.47
C SER A 210 2.94 -2.66 8.19
N GLU A 211 3.14 -1.92 7.11
CA GLU A 211 4.47 -1.49 6.67
C GLU A 211 4.49 0.03 6.45
N CYS A 212 4.79 0.78 7.52
CA CYS A 212 4.64 2.24 7.56
C CYS A 212 3.19 2.68 7.32
N SER A 213 2.24 2.03 7.98
CA SER A 213 0.80 2.31 7.85
C SER A 213 0.18 2.71 9.18
N LEU A 214 0.23 1.81 10.17
CA LEU A 214 -0.44 2.02 11.45
C LEU A 214 0.17 3.18 12.26
N CYS A 215 1.41 3.61 11.97
CA CYS A 215 2.02 4.76 12.64
C CYS A 215 1.33 6.11 12.36
N TYR A 216 0.45 6.20 11.35
CA TYR A 216 -0.32 7.41 11.05
C TYR A 216 -1.66 7.48 11.80
N LEU A 217 -2.03 6.43 12.54
CA LEU A 217 -3.29 6.36 13.27
C LEU A 217 -3.16 6.99 14.67
N ALA A 218 -4.24 7.61 15.14
CA ALA A 218 -4.35 7.94 16.56
C ALA A 218 -4.38 6.63 17.40
N PRO A 219 -3.99 6.66 18.69
CA PRO A 219 -3.97 5.46 19.53
C PRO A 219 -5.29 4.66 19.52
N ASP A 220 -6.43 5.34 19.63
CA ASP A 220 -7.74 4.68 19.61
C ASP A 220 -8.04 4.06 18.24
N GLU A 221 -7.63 4.69 17.14
CA GLU A 221 -7.81 4.17 15.77
C GLU A 221 -6.92 2.94 15.53
N TYR A 222 -5.70 2.96 16.06
CA TYR A 222 -4.79 1.82 16.06
C TYR A 222 -5.43 0.64 16.80
N GLU A 223 -5.88 0.86 18.04
CA GLU A 223 -6.51 -0.18 18.86
C GLU A 223 -7.77 -0.75 18.19
N ASN A 224 -8.63 0.13 17.67
CA ASN A 224 -9.83 -0.27 16.93
C ASN A 224 -9.49 -1.12 15.69
N THR A 225 -8.42 -0.79 14.97
CA THR A 225 -7.97 -1.56 13.79
C THR A 225 -7.54 -2.97 14.18
N ILE A 226 -6.76 -3.11 15.27
CA ILE A 226 -6.36 -4.43 15.77
C ILE A 226 -7.56 -5.22 16.27
N ASN A 227 -8.47 -4.58 17.03
CA ASN A 227 -9.70 -5.20 17.53
C ASN A 227 -10.65 -5.63 16.42
N TYR A 228 -10.71 -4.88 15.32
CA TYR A 228 -11.47 -5.24 14.13
C TYR A 228 -10.92 -6.53 13.51
N LEU A 229 -9.62 -6.56 13.17
CA LEU A 229 -8.99 -7.70 12.50
C LEU A 229 -9.02 -8.98 13.35
N THR A 230 -8.77 -8.85 14.65
CA THR A 230 -8.86 -9.97 15.59
C THR A 230 -10.30 -10.44 15.81
N GLY A 231 -11.29 -9.57 15.70
CA GLY A 231 -12.70 -9.93 15.83
C GLY A 231 -13.29 -10.62 14.59
N ILE A 232 -12.92 -10.18 13.38
CA ILE A 232 -13.46 -10.76 12.13
C ILE A 232 -12.80 -12.09 11.75
N SER A 233 -11.61 -12.38 12.28
CA SER A 233 -10.83 -13.55 11.93
C SER A 233 -10.82 -14.59 13.03
N LYS A 234 -11.18 -15.84 12.69
CA LYS A 234 -11.11 -16.99 13.59
C LYS A 234 -9.76 -17.70 13.52
N ASN A 235 -8.93 -17.37 12.53
CA ASN A 235 -7.66 -18.03 12.25
C ASN A 235 -6.57 -17.01 11.88
N LEU A 236 -6.48 -15.95 12.67
CA LEU A 236 -5.44 -14.93 12.55
C LEU A 236 -4.17 -15.44 13.24
N ILE A 237 -3.14 -15.71 12.45
CA ILE A 237 -1.92 -16.36 12.92
C ILE A 237 -0.88 -15.34 13.36
N SER A 238 -0.70 -14.25 12.61
CA SER A 238 0.38 -13.31 12.88
C SER A 238 0.14 -11.91 12.30
N PHE A 239 0.85 -10.94 12.88
CA PHE A 239 1.01 -9.57 12.40
C PHE A 239 2.50 -9.30 12.13
N ILE A 240 2.81 -8.72 10.99
CA ILE A 240 4.10 -8.09 10.71
C ILE A 240 3.89 -6.59 10.83
N ILE A 241 4.63 -5.95 11.74
CA ILE A 241 4.55 -4.50 11.98
C ILE A 241 5.94 -3.91 11.78
N TYR A 242 6.12 -3.21 10.66
CA TYR A 242 7.31 -2.42 10.36
C TYR A 242 6.93 -0.94 10.44
N GLU A 243 7.31 -0.30 11.53
CA GLU A 243 6.94 1.10 11.80
C GLU A 243 8.13 1.84 12.43
N PRO A 244 8.25 3.16 12.25
CA PRO A 244 9.19 3.94 13.02
C PRO A 244 8.79 3.89 14.50
N MET A 245 9.76 3.64 15.38
CA MET A 245 9.57 3.66 16.83
C MET A 245 10.32 4.84 17.43
N SER A 246 9.65 5.64 18.27
CA SER A 246 10.34 6.63 19.09
C SER A 246 11.09 5.90 20.21
N LEU A 247 12.39 6.12 20.30
CA LEU A 247 13.20 5.70 21.44
C LEU A 247 13.35 6.83 22.48
N ASN A 248 12.59 7.92 22.31
CA ASN A 248 12.72 9.17 23.08
C ASN A 248 14.16 9.71 23.10
N ASP A 249 14.90 9.44 22.04
CA ASP A 249 16.26 9.91 21.81
C ASP A 249 16.30 11.06 20.80
N SER A 250 17.50 11.56 20.51
CA SER A 250 17.69 12.67 19.57
C SER A 250 17.20 12.34 18.16
N PHE A 251 17.26 11.06 17.75
CA PHE A 251 16.74 10.62 16.46
C PHE A 251 15.20 10.72 16.43
N GLY A 252 14.52 10.14 17.42
CA GLY A 252 13.06 10.17 17.52
C GLY A 252 12.52 11.59 17.59
N LEU A 253 13.11 12.45 18.43
CA LEU A 253 12.71 13.85 18.55
C LEU A 253 12.89 14.62 17.23
N THR A 254 14.00 14.38 16.52
CA THR A 254 14.26 15.03 15.22
C THR A 254 13.29 14.53 14.16
N MET A 255 13.03 13.22 14.12
CA MET A 255 12.07 12.62 13.18
C MET A 255 10.67 13.18 13.38
N THR A 256 10.17 13.18 14.63
CA THR A 256 8.85 13.73 14.97
C THR A 256 8.75 15.20 14.57
N LYS A 257 9.77 16.01 14.90
CA LYS A 257 9.79 17.42 14.49
C LYS A 257 9.70 17.58 12.97
N ASN A 258 10.51 16.84 12.22
CA ASN A 258 10.52 16.92 10.75
C ASN A 258 9.18 16.49 10.12
N LEU A 259 8.48 15.52 10.71
CA LEU A 259 7.16 15.09 10.27
C LEU A 259 6.08 16.13 10.58
N LEU A 260 6.11 16.70 11.80
CA LEU A 260 5.20 17.79 12.19
C LEU A 260 5.39 19.03 11.32
N ASP A 261 6.63 19.37 10.96
CA ASP A 261 6.94 20.48 10.03
C ASP A 261 6.37 20.24 8.62
N ARG A 262 6.15 18.96 8.24
CA ARG A 262 5.44 18.55 7.01
C ARG A 262 3.92 18.47 7.19
N GLY A 263 3.41 18.62 8.42
CA GLY A 263 2.00 18.50 8.77
C GLY A 263 1.50 17.07 8.97
N LEU A 264 2.41 16.13 9.27
CA LEU A 264 2.12 14.72 9.62
C LEU A 264 2.19 14.50 11.13
#